data_AF-A0A3M1FJ04-F1
#
_entry.id   AF-A0A3M1FJ04-F1
#
_cell.length_a   1.000
_cell.length_b   1.000
_cell.length_c   1.000
_cell.angle_alpha   90.00
_cell.angle_beta   90.00
_cell.angle_gamma   90.00
#
_symmetry.space_group_name_H-M   'P 1'
#
loop_
_entity.id
_entity.type
_entity.pdbx_description
1 polymer ?
#
loop_
_entity_poly.entity_id
_entity_poly.type
_entity_poly.pdbx_seq_one_letter_code
_entity_poly.pdbx_strand_id
1 'polypeptide(L)'
;MQRSNLKVGLSGETGGLFDVPNLTGTPERNLLLAILERAALDYVGNDPQERQAVVEWIEDYLKNKDKIDHNGAVPFTFVWVCKQLDLNPDNIARKILTMPKRGNRKVAPWYFLKEIKNN
;
A
#
# COMPACT_ATOMS: atom_id res chain seq x y z
N MET A 1 -32.22 -1.86 19.56
CA MET A 1 -31.06 -0.97 19.29
C MET A 1 -30.55 -1.24 17.88
N GLN A 2 -30.91 -0.39 16.91
CA GLN A 2 -30.37 -0.46 15.56
C GLN A 2 -28.94 0.10 15.58
N ARG A 3 -27.96 -0.71 15.21
CA ARG A 3 -26.59 -0.22 14.95
C ARG A 3 -26.62 0.44 13.58
N SER A 4 -26.47 1.77 13.56
CA SER A 4 -26.20 2.51 12.35
C SER A 4 -24.89 2.01 11.76
N ASN A 5 -24.96 1.36 10.59
CA ASN A 5 -23.78 1.07 9.79
C ASN A 5 -23.18 2.41 9.36
N LEU A 6 -22.14 2.85 10.07
CA LEU A 6 -21.21 3.85 9.56
C LEU A 6 -20.54 3.25 8.33
N LYS A 7 -21.14 3.48 7.16
CA LYS A 7 -20.45 3.39 5.87
C LYS A 7 -19.40 4.49 5.89
N VAL A 8 -18.21 4.16 6.39
CA VAL A 8 -17.00 4.92 6.05
C VAL A 8 -16.71 4.60 4.59
N GLY A 9 -17.41 5.29 3.69
CA GLY A 9 -17.12 5.25 2.28
C GLY A 9 -15.80 5.95 2.03
N LEU A 10 -14.74 5.18 1.81
CA LEU A 10 -13.54 5.65 1.10
C LEU A 10 -13.91 5.84 -0.38
N SER A 11 -14.79 6.81 -0.65
CA SER A 11 -15.19 7.18 -1.99
C SER A 11 -14.11 8.08 -2.58
N GLY A 12 -13.17 7.49 -3.32
CA GLY A 12 -12.27 8.24 -4.21
C GLY A 12 -10.84 7.74 -4.23
N GLU A 13 -10.59 6.73 -5.07
CA GLU A 13 -9.30 6.43 -5.73
C GLU A 13 -8.18 5.76 -4.93
N THR A 14 -8.45 5.25 -3.72
CA THR A 14 -7.76 4.05 -3.22
C THR A 14 -8.57 2.78 -3.47
N GLY A 15 -9.90 2.90 -3.57
CA GLY A 15 -10.83 1.84 -3.97
C GLY A 15 -10.69 1.53 -5.46
N GLY A 16 -9.57 0.92 -5.82
CA GLY A 16 -9.14 0.72 -7.20
C GLY A 16 -7.75 0.11 -7.32
N LEU A 17 -6.86 0.37 -6.36
CA LEU A 17 -5.48 -0.12 -6.44
C LEU A 17 -5.40 -1.64 -6.18
N PHE A 18 -6.32 -2.14 -5.36
CA PHE A 18 -6.51 -3.54 -5.01
C PHE A 18 -7.94 -4.03 -5.24
N ASP A 19 -8.80 -3.22 -5.87
CA ASP A 19 -10.18 -3.62 -6.19
C ASP A 19 -10.17 -4.62 -7.33
N VAL A 20 -10.04 -5.89 -6.95
CA VAL A 20 -10.56 -6.99 -7.75
C VAL A 20 -12.10 -6.91 -7.62
N PRO A 21 -12.85 -6.63 -8.70
CA PRO A 21 -14.29 -6.46 -8.59
C PRO A 21 -14.92 -7.77 -8.11
N ASN A 22 -15.69 -7.71 -7.01
CA ASN A 22 -16.54 -8.78 -6.44
C ASN A 22 -15.93 -9.82 -5.49
N LEU A 23 -14.77 -9.57 -4.87
CA LEU A 23 -14.40 -10.31 -3.66
C LEU A 23 -14.32 -9.34 -2.48
N THR A 24 -15.28 -9.40 -1.56
CA THR A 24 -14.98 -9.07 -0.16
C THR A 24 -13.84 -10.02 0.23
N GLY A 25 -12.60 -9.54 0.18
CA GLY A 25 -11.44 -10.31 0.58
C GLY A 25 -11.66 -10.87 1.99
N THR A 26 -11.03 -12.00 2.30
CA THR A 26 -11.07 -12.50 3.68
C THR A 26 -10.54 -11.42 4.63
N PRO A 27 -10.97 -11.39 5.91
CA PRO A 27 -10.46 -10.41 6.87
C PRO A 27 -8.93 -10.33 6.91
N GLU A 28 -8.25 -11.47 6.78
CA GLU A 28 -6.79 -11.59 6.70
C GLU A 28 -6.25 -10.88 5.46
N ARG A 29 -6.83 -11.12 4.28
CA ARG A 29 -6.41 -10.46 3.03
C ARG A 29 -6.59 -8.95 3.13
N ASN A 30 -7.71 -8.48 3.69
CA ASN A 30 -7.97 -7.06 3.87
C ASN A 30 -6.97 -6.40 4.83
N LEU A 31 -6.58 -7.10 5.90
CA LEU A 31 -5.54 -6.63 6.80
C LEU A 31 -4.20 -6.45 6.09
N LEU A 32 -3.80 -7.44 5.27
CA LEU A 32 -2.54 -7.37 4.53
C LEU A 32 -2.54 -6.26 3.47
N LEU A 33 -3.67 -6.03 2.80
CA LEU A 33 -3.86 -4.89 1.91
C LEU A 33 -3.72 -3.56 2.68
N ALA A 34 -4.36 -3.44 3.83
CA ALA A 34 -4.25 -2.24 4.67
C ALA A 34 -2.81 -1.96 5.13
N ILE A 35 -2.00 -3.01 5.38
CA ILE A 35 -0.56 -2.85 5.67
C ILE A 35 0.18 -2.24 4.47
N LEU A 36 -0.07 -2.72 3.25
CA LEU A 36 0.56 -2.13 2.05
C LEU A 36 0.09 -0.70 1.78
N GLU A 37 -1.21 -0.43 1.95
CA GLU A 37 -1.76 0.92 1.83
C GLU A 37 -1.14 1.87 2.86
N ARG A 38 -0.99 1.42 4.11
CA ARG A 38 -0.34 2.20 5.16
C ARG A 38 1.11 2.49 4.81
N ALA A 39 1.87 1.50 4.34
CA ALA A 39 3.25 1.71 3.91
C ALA A 39 3.36 2.73 2.76
N ALA A 40 2.43 2.70 1.79
CA ALA A 40 2.37 3.70 0.73
C ALA A 40 2.12 5.12 1.27
N LEU A 41 1.17 5.26 2.22
CA LEU A 41 0.86 6.54 2.88
C LEU A 41 2.04 7.07 3.70
N ASP A 42 2.74 6.19 4.42
CA ASP A 42 3.89 6.53 5.25
C ASP A 42 5.08 6.98 4.39
N TYR A 43 5.31 6.31 3.25
CA TYR A 43 6.35 6.71 2.30
C TYR A 43 6.12 8.11 1.72
N VAL A 44 4.89 8.41 1.27
CA VAL A 44 4.57 9.71 0.69
C VAL A 44 4.33 10.80 1.73
N GLY A 45 4.17 10.40 2.99
CA GLY A 45 3.86 11.25 4.12
C GLY A 45 4.95 12.25 4.47
N ASN A 46 4.68 13.07 5.48
CA ASN A 46 5.61 14.12 5.89
C ASN A 46 6.51 13.71 7.03
N ASP A 47 6.21 12.62 7.72
CA ASP A 47 7.05 12.09 8.79
C ASP A 47 8.29 11.39 8.20
N PRO A 48 9.51 11.90 8.48
CA PRO A 48 10.73 11.27 7.99
C PRO A 48 11.01 9.90 8.64
N GLN A 49 10.57 9.65 9.87
CA GLN A 49 10.77 8.37 10.55
C GLN A 49 9.89 7.28 9.94
N GLU A 50 8.60 7.56 9.74
CA GLU A 50 7.68 6.62 9.09
C GLU A 50 8.14 6.30 7.67
N ARG A 51 8.54 7.31 6.89
CA ARG A 51 9.09 7.11 5.55
C ARG A 51 10.35 6.25 5.56
N GLN A 52 11.28 6.52 6.48
CA GLN A 52 12.53 5.76 6.58
C GLN A 52 12.25 4.29 6.93
N ALA A 53 11.29 4.03 7.82
CA ALA A 53 10.87 2.67 8.16
C ALA A 53 10.31 1.92 6.94
N VAL A 54 9.51 2.57 6.08
CA VAL A 54 9.03 1.97 4.83
C VAL A 54 10.17 1.70 3.85
N VAL A 55 11.10 2.65 3.71
CA VAL A 55 12.28 2.47 2.86
C VAL A 55 13.09 1.28 3.33
N GLU A 56 13.39 1.16 4.62
CA GLU A 56 14.13 0.02 5.17
C GLU A 56 13.41 -1.31 4.94
N TRP A 57 12.09 -1.34 5.15
CA TRP A 57 11.26 -2.54 4.93
C TRP A 57 11.28 -3.02 3.47
N ILE A 58 11.28 -2.09 2.51
CA ILE A 58 11.35 -2.40 1.06
C ILE A 58 12.79 -2.66 0.62
N GLU A 59 13.77 -1.90 1.12
CA GLU A 59 15.17 -2.04 0.76
C GLU A 59 15.78 -3.34 1.28
N ASP A 60 15.37 -3.81 2.46
CA ASP A 60 15.76 -5.12 2.97
C ASP A 60 15.41 -6.23 1.96
N TYR A 61 14.20 -6.15 1.38
CA TYR A 61 13.84 -7.00 0.25
C TYR A 61 14.74 -6.77 -0.96
N LEU A 62 14.88 -5.53 -1.44
CA LEU A 62 15.62 -5.25 -2.69
C LEU A 62 17.09 -5.69 -2.62
N LYS A 63 17.73 -5.57 -1.44
CA LYS A 63 19.13 -5.97 -1.20
C LYS A 63 19.29 -7.48 -1.10
N ASN A 64 18.29 -8.18 -0.58
CA ASN A 64 18.37 -9.61 -0.30
C ASN A 64 17.54 -10.47 -1.28
N LYS A 65 16.90 -9.89 -2.30
CA LYS A 65 15.95 -10.60 -3.18
C LYS A 65 16.50 -11.87 -3.83
N ASP A 66 17.79 -11.90 -4.17
CA ASP A 66 18.45 -13.06 -4.77
C ASP A 66 18.74 -14.19 -3.76
N LYS A 67 18.61 -13.90 -2.46
CA LYS A 67 18.85 -14.80 -1.32
C LYS A 67 17.58 -15.15 -0.55
N ILE A 68 16.47 -14.45 -0.82
CA ILE A 68 15.20 -14.68 -0.14
C ILE A 68 14.55 -15.91 -0.76
N ASP A 69 14.48 -16.98 0.02
CA ASP A 69 13.59 -18.09 -0.32
C ASP A 69 12.14 -17.60 -0.23
N HIS A 70 11.51 -17.37 -1.38
CA HIS A 70 10.11 -17.00 -1.47
C HIS A 70 9.18 -18.05 -0.85
N ASN A 71 9.62 -19.31 -0.72
CA ASN A 71 8.85 -20.37 -0.07
C ASN A 71 8.98 -20.37 1.46
N GLY A 72 10.08 -19.83 2.00
CA GLY A 72 10.37 -19.69 3.42
C GLY A 72 10.36 -18.25 3.94
N ALA A 73 9.71 -17.31 3.24
CA ALA A 73 9.73 -15.90 3.61
C ALA A 73 9.26 -15.69 5.06
N VAL A 74 10.04 -14.93 5.83
CA VAL A 74 9.73 -14.61 7.22
C VAL A 74 8.39 -13.86 7.28
N PRO A 75 7.45 -14.24 8.18
CA PRO A 75 6.14 -13.59 8.29
C PRO A 75 6.23 -12.08 8.45
N PHE A 76 5.29 -11.36 7.84
CA PHE A 76 5.17 -9.89 7.86
C PHE A 76 6.33 -9.10 7.22
N THR A 77 7.29 -9.76 6.59
CA THR A 77 8.20 -9.07 5.66
C THR A 77 7.45 -8.58 4.42
N PHE A 78 8.00 -7.60 3.72
CA PHE A 78 7.42 -7.05 2.50
C PHE A 78 7.13 -8.13 1.45
N VAL A 79 8.08 -9.07 1.25
CA VAL A 79 7.90 -10.21 0.33
C VAL A 79 6.80 -11.14 0.80
N TRP A 80 6.74 -11.45 2.09
CA TRP A 80 5.71 -12.32 2.62
C TRP A 80 4.32 -11.71 2.42
N VAL A 81 4.15 -10.42 2.72
CA VAL A 81 2.87 -9.71 2.51
C VAL A 81 2.49 -9.74 1.03
N CYS A 82 3.42 -9.42 0.12
CA CYS A 82 3.15 -9.49 -1.32
C CYS A 82 2.76 -10.91 -1.77
N LYS A 83 3.44 -11.94 -1.25
CA LYS A 83 3.13 -13.35 -1.56
C LYS A 83 1.73 -13.74 -1.12
N GLN A 84 1.32 -13.43 0.11
CA GLN A 84 -0.03 -13.74 0.61
C GLN A 84 -1.14 -13.03 -0.19
N LEU A 85 -0.79 -11.94 -0.87
CA LEU A 85 -1.69 -11.15 -1.70
C LEU A 85 -1.60 -11.51 -3.19
N ASP A 86 -0.76 -12.47 -3.57
CA ASP A 86 -0.48 -12.83 -4.96
C ASP A 86 0.03 -11.63 -5.80
N LEU A 87 0.79 -10.73 -5.16
CA LEU A 87 1.38 -9.55 -5.78
C LEU A 87 2.85 -9.79 -6.12
N ASN A 88 3.30 -9.23 -7.24
CA ASN A 88 4.71 -9.21 -7.59
C ASN A 88 5.45 -8.14 -6.74
N PRO A 89 6.41 -8.52 -5.88
CA PRO A 89 7.03 -7.58 -4.96
C PRO A 89 7.87 -6.48 -5.64
N ASP A 90 8.57 -6.78 -6.75
CA ASP A 90 9.32 -5.77 -7.52
C ASP A 90 8.39 -4.68 -8.05
N ASN A 91 7.21 -5.06 -8.55
CA ASN A 91 6.22 -4.12 -9.06
C ASN A 91 5.62 -3.24 -7.95
N ILE A 92 5.33 -3.82 -6.79
CA ILE A 92 4.79 -3.07 -5.64
C ILE A 92 5.85 -2.13 -5.07
N ALA A 93 7.09 -2.60 -4.90
CA ALA A 93 8.21 -1.78 -4.42
C ALA A 93 8.42 -0.57 -5.33
N ARG A 94 8.48 -0.81 -6.66
CA ARG A 94 8.60 0.27 -7.64
C ARG A 94 7.43 1.24 -7.56
N LYS A 95 6.20 0.76 -7.44
CA LYS A 95 5.01 1.61 -7.32
C LYS A 95 5.10 2.52 -6.10
N ILE A 96 5.41 1.97 -4.92
CA ILE A 96 5.52 2.75 -3.67
C ILE A 96 6.65 3.78 -3.77
N LEU A 97 7.85 3.35 -4.18
CA LEU A 97 9.04 4.21 -4.22
C LEU A 97 9.00 5.29 -5.31
N THR A 98 8.10 5.16 -6.29
CA THR A 98 7.89 6.18 -7.34
C THR A 98 6.74 7.13 -7.04
N MET A 99 6.03 6.94 -5.92
CA MET A 99 4.91 7.82 -5.57
C MET A 99 5.43 9.25 -5.29
N PRO A 100 4.73 10.28 -5.78
CA PRO A 100 5.11 11.65 -5.51
C PRO A 100 4.95 11.95 -4.01
N LYS A 101 6.00 12.52 -3.42
CA LYS A 101 5.97 12.97 -2.02
C LYS A 101 4.93 14.08 -1.87
N ARG A 102 4.17 14.04 -0.76
CA ARG A 102 3.08 14.99 -0.48
C ARG A 102 3.55 16.44 -0.33
N GLY A 103 4.82 16.66 0.02
CA GLY A 103 5.37 17.98 0.33
C GLY A 103 4.64 18.65 1.51
N ASN A 104 4.71 19.98 1.64
CA ASN A 104 4.04 20.69 2.75
C ASN A 104 2.51 20.72 2.68
N ARG A 105 1.88 20.13 1.67
CA ARG A 105 0.42 20.13 1.53
C ARG A 105 -0.19 18.99 2.35
N LYS A 106 -1.29 19.27 3.06
CA LYS A 106 -2.06 18.26 3.82
C LYS A 106 -2.93 17.35 2.95
N VAL A 107 -2.89 17.50 1.63
CA VAL A 107 -3.73 16.75 0.67
C VAL A 107 -2.81 15.88 -0.17
N ALA A 108 -3.18 14.61 -0.36
CA ALA A 108 -2.33 13.67 -1.07
C ALA A 108 -2.28 14.01 -2.57
N PRO A 109 -1.13 13.91 -3.26
CA PRO A 109 -1.00 14.45 -4.62
C PRO A 109 -1.97 13.84 -5.64
N TRP A 110 -2.42 12.61 -5.42
CA TRP A 110 -3.35 11.91 -6.30
C TRP A 110 -4.78 12.47 -6.27
N TYR A 111 -5.17 13.25 -5.25
CA TYR A 111 -6.44 14.00 -5.30
C TYR A 111 -6.47 15.02 -6.44
N PHE A 112 -5.31 15.51 -6.91
CA PHE A 112 -5.22 16.50 -7.98
C PHE A 112 -5.08 15.86 -9.37
N LEU A 113 -4.69 14.58 -9.46
CA LEU A 113 -4.59 13.86 -10.74
C LEU A 113 -5.97 13.57 -11.38
N LYS A 114 -7.04 13.67 -10.58
CA LYS A 114 -8.42 13.44 -11.01
C LYS A 114 -8.98 14.59 -11.86
N GLU A 115 -8.47 15.81 -11.71
CA GLU A 115 -8.94 16.97 -12.46
C GLU A 115 -8.38 17.04 -13.88
N ILE A 116 -7.21 16.44 -14.13
CA ILE A 116 -6.53 16.53 -15.43
C ILE A 116 -7.12 15.56 -16.47
N LYS A 117 -7.75 14.45 -16.02
CA LYS A 117 -8.35 13.45 -16.91
C LYS A 117 -9.76 13.79 -17.43
N ASN A 118 -10.36 14.88 -16.96
CA ASN A 118 -11.71 15.29 -17.33
C ASN A 118 -11.75 16.59 -18.19
N ASN A 119 -10.60 17.01 -18.73
CA ASN A 119 -10.47 18.00 -19.79
C ASN A 119 -9.83 17.38 -21.02
#